data_AF-A0A444R917-F1
#
_entry.id   AF-A0A444R917-F1
#
_cell.length_a   1.000
_cell.length_b   1.000
_cell.length_c   1.000
_cell.angle_alpha   90.00
_cell.angle_beta   90.00
_cell.angle_gamma   90.00
#
_symmetry.space_group_name_H-M   'P 1'
#
loop_
_entity.id
_entity.type
_entity.pdbx_description
1 polymer ?
#
loop_
_entity_poly.entity_id
_entity_poly.type
_entity_poly.pdbx_seq_one_letter_code
_entity_poly.pdbx_strand_id
1 'polypeptide(L)'
;GNDLLKGGYGNDIYRYLSGYGHHIIDDDGGKEDKLSLADIDFRDVAFRREGNDLIMYKAEGNVLSIGHKNGITFRNWFEKESGDISNHQIEQIVDKGGRVITPDSLKKALEYQQSNNKASYVYGNDALAYGSQDNLNPLINEISKIISAAGNFDVKEERSAASLLQLSGNASDFSYGRNSITLTASA
;
A
#
# COMPACT_ATOMS: atom_id res chain seq x y z
N GLY A 1 -20.60 11.34 -6.93
CA GLY A 1 -21.63 10.52 -7.59
C GLY A 1 -20.92 9.33 -8.15
N ASN A 2 -21.18 8.99 -9.41
CA ASN A 2 -20.22 8.22 -10.21
C ASN A 2 -19.45 9.21 -11.08
N ASP A 3 -18.12 9.13 -11.06
CA ASP A 3 -17.27 10.21 -11.58
C ASP A 3 -16.12 9.63 -12.42
N LEU A 4 -15.74 10.35 -13.48
CA LEU A 4 -14.53 10.08 -14.28
C LEU A 4 -13.46 11.08 -13.85
N LEU A 5 -12.36 10.57 -13.32
CA LEU A 5 -11.23 11.35 -12.82
C LEU A 5 -10.05 11.16 -13.77
N LYS A 6 -9.54 12.26 -14.31
CA LYS A 6 -8.39 12.28 -15.21
C LYS A 6 -7.27 13.09 -14.59
N GLY A 7 -6.17 12.45 -14.21
CA GLY A 7 -4.96 13.12 -13.71
C GLY A 7 -4.13 13.69 -14.85
N GLY A 8 -3.98 12.90 -15.91
CA GLY A 8 -3.09 13.22 -17.01
C GLY A 8 -1.67 12.75 -16.68
N TYR A 9 -0.67 13.51 -17.10
CA TYR A 9 0.72 13.28 -16.69
C TYR A 9 1.07 14.16 -15.49
N GLY A 10 1.81 13.61 -14.53
CA GLY A 10 2.23 14.37 -13.35
C GLY A 10 2.34 13.47 -12.13
N ASN A 11 2.34 14.07 -10.94
CA ASN A 11 2.10 13.32 -9.71
C ASN A 11 0.77 13.83 -9.15
N ASP A 12 -0.27 13.02 -9.27
CA ASP A 12 -1.65 13.36 -8.98
C ASP A 12 -2.12 12.75 -7.65
N ILE A 13 -3.07 13.44 -7.02
CA ILE A 13 -3.64 13.01 -5.75
C ILE A 13 -5.15 12.82 -5.90
N TYR A 14 -5.56 11.57 -5.78
CA TYR A 14 -6.94 11.13 -5.77
C TYR A 14 -7.39 10.87 -4.33
N ARG A 15 -8.65 11.18 -4.03
CA ARG A 15 -9.25 10.94 -2.70
C ARG A 15 -10.63 10.31 -2.86
N TYR A 16 -10.82 9.18 -2.18
CA TYR A 16 -12.04 8.39 -2.24
C TYR A 16 -12.60 8.16 -0.83
N LEU A 17 -13.91 8.32 -0.68
CA LEU A 17 -14.63 8.11 0.58
C LEU A 17 -15.66 6.98 0.45
N SER A 18 -16.00 6.36 1.57
CA SER A 18 -16.94 5.24 1.62
C SER A 18 -18.35 5.57 1.12
N GLY A 19 -18.76 6.84 1.21
CA GLY A 19 -20.03 7.36 0.71
C GLY A 19 -20.02 7.78 -0.76
N TYR A 20 -18.89 7.67 -1.46
CA TYR A 20 -18.82 7.94 -2.90
C TYR A 20 -19.32 6.75 -3.72
N GLY A 21 -19.85 7.04 -4.90
CA GLY A 21 -20.28 6.03 -5.86
C GLY A 21 -19.10 5.47 -6.64
N HIS A 22 -19.39 4.81 -7.76
CA HIS A 22 -18.37 4.20 -8.60
C HIS A 22 -17.54 5.25 -9.35
N HIS A 23 -16.23 5.26 -9.16
CA HIS A 23 -15.35 6.14 -9.92
C HIS A 23 -14.56 5.38 -10.98
N ILE A 24 -14.17 6.09 -12.03
CA ILE A 24 -13.22 5.64 -13.03
C ILE A 24 -12.03 6.58 -12.94
N ILE A 25 -10.84 6.05 -12.69
CA ILE A 25 -9.57 6.78 -12.78
C ILE A 25 -8.93 6.42 -14.12
N ASP A 26 -8.61 7.45 -14.89
CA ASP A 26 -8.00 7.41 -16.22
C ASP A 26 -6.76 8.29 -16.16
N ASP A 27 -5.65 7.68 -15.76
CA ASP A 27 -4.36 8.34 -15.52
C ASP A 27 -3.43 8.12 -16.72
N ASP A 28 -2.68 9.14 -17.14
CA ASP A 28 -1.74 9.00 -18.27
C ASP A 28 -0.33 8.63 -17.76
N GLY A 29 0.01 9.03 -16.53
CA GLY A 29 1.06 8.45 -15.72
C GLY A 29 1.93 9.45 -14.95
N GLY A 30 2.59 8.91 -13.93
CA GLY A 30 3.39 9.64 -12.97
C GLY A 30 4.45 8.77 -12.30
N LYS A 31 5.13 9.32 -11.30
CA LYS A 31 6.05 8.54 -10.46
C LYS A 31 5.59 8.43 -9.02
N GLU A 32 4.65 9.26 -8.60
CA GLU A 32 4.21 9.34 -7.21
C GLU A 32 2.69 9.58 -7.10
N ASP A 33 1.92 9.07 -8.05
CA ASP A 33 0.46 9.15 -8.02
C ASP A 33 -0.08 8.45 -6.78
N LYS A 34 -1.05 9.11 -6.14
CA LYS A 34 -1.57 8.69 -4.85
C LYS A 34 -3.07 8.65 -4.82
N LEU A 35 -3.61 7.50 -4.40
CA LEU A 35 -5.01 7.37 -4.02
C LEU A 35 -5.12 7.24 -2.50
N SER A 36 -5.80 8.20 -1.86
CA SER A 36 -6.18 8.09 -0.45
C SER A 36 -7.60 7.54 -0.31
N LEU A 37 -7.73 6.36 0.27
CA LEU A 37 -8.99 5.80 0.74
C LEU A 37 -9.26 6.35 2.15
N ALA A 38 -9.87 7.53 2.21
CA ALA A 38 -9.79 8.41 3.38
C ALA A 38 -10.43 7.84 4.66
N ASP A 39 -11.48 7.03 4.53
CA ASP A 39 -12.24 6.43 5.64
C ASP A 39 -12.41 4.91 5.49
N ILE A 40 -11.69 4.30 4.55
CA ILE A 40 -11.82 2.87 4.20
C ILE A 40 -10.54 2.13 4.60
N ASP A 41 -10.71 0.94 5.17
CA ASP A 41 -9.62 0.03 5.54
C ASP A 41 -9.33 -0.97 4.41
N PHE A 42 -8.09 -1.45 4.30
CA PHE A 42 -7.79 -2.50 3.32
C PHE A 42 -8.49 -3.84 3.57
N ARG A 43 -9.01 -4.08 4.78
CA ARG A 43 -9.90 -5.24 5.04
C ARG A 43 -11.24 -5.11 4.34
N ASP A 44 -11.65 -3.89 4.00
CA ASP A 44 -12.97 -3.56 3.45
C ASP A 44 -12.92 -3.38 1.93
N VAL A 45 -11.81 -3.75 1.28
CA VAL A 45 -11.66 -3.70 -0.18
C VAL A 45 -11.09 -5.00 -0.76
N ALA A 46 -11.41 -5.27 -2.00
CA ALA A 46 -10.72 -6.26 -2.81
C ALA A 46 -10.47 -5.76 -4.21
N PHE A 47 -9.48 -6.35 -4.86
CA PHE A 47 -8.98 -5.99 -6.16
C PHE A 47 -9.12 -7.16 -7.12
N ARG A 48 -9.47 -6.87 -8.37
CA ARG A 48 -9.55 -7.85 -9.45
C ARG A 48 -9.00 -7.25 -10.72
N ARG A 49 -8.26 -8.04 -11.49
CA ARG A 49 -7.93 -7.71 -12.87
C ARG A 49 -9.10 -8.05 -13.79
N GLU A 50 -9.46 -7.12 -14.66
CA GLU A 50 -10.46 -7.32 -15.72
C GLU A 50 -9.92 -6.76 -17.04
N GLY A 51 -9.42 -7.65 -17.91
CA GLY A 51 -8.68 -7.23 -19.10
C GLY A 51 -7.40 -6.48 -18.73
N ASN A 52 -7.29 -5.22 -19.17
CA ASN A 52 -6.20 -4.32 -18.80
C ASN A 52 -6.55 -3.43 -17.58
N ASP A 53 -7.80 -3.45 -17.12
CA ASP A 53 -8.23 -2.62 -16.01
C ASP A 53 -8.00 -3.33 -14.67
N LEU A 54 -7.82 -2.51 -13.63
CA LEU A 54 -7.90 -2.94 -12.24
C LEU A 54 -9.23 -2.47 -11.67
N ILE A 55 -9.98 -3.38 -11.06
CA ILE A 55 -11.23 -3.06 -10.38
C ILE A 55 -11.02 -3.21 -8.87
N MET A 56 -11.22 -2.13 -8.12
CA MET A 56 -11.35 -2.15 -6.67
C MET A 56 -12.83 -2.20 -6.29
N TYR A 57 -13.21 -3.23 -5.57
CA TYR A 57 -14.49 -3.35 -4.87
C TYR A 57 -14.35 -2.85 -3.44
N LYS A 58 -15.37 -2.16 -2.95
CA LYS A 58 -15.46 -1.70 -1.56
C LYS A 58 -16.67 -2.33 -0.89
N ALA A 59 -16.54 -2.64 0.40
CA ALA A 59 -17.65 -3.08 1.22
C ALA A 59 -18.70 -1.98 1.45
N GLU A 60 -19.95 -2.40 1.57
CA GLU A 60 -21.09 -1.57 2.00
C GLU A 60 -21.79 -2.28 3.15
N GLY A 61 -21.95 -1.59 4.28
CA GLY A 61 -22.54 -2.22 5.48
C GLY A 61 -21.78 -3.45 5.96
N ASN A 62 -20.45 -3.48 5.81
CA ASN A 62 -19.55 -4.61 6.08
C ASN A 62 -19.68 -5.82 5.13
N VAL A 63 -20.40 -5.66 4.02
CA VAL A 63 -20.53 -6.71 3.00
C VAL A 63 -19.74 -6.30 1.76
N LEU A 64 -18.77 -7.14 1.38
CA LEU A 64 -18.02 -6.95 0.14
C LEU A 64 -18.75 -7.63 -1.02
N SER A 65 -19.19 -6.83 -2.00
CA SER A 65 -19.95 -7.31 -3.16
C SER A 65 -19.09 -7.30 -4.43
N ILE A 66 -18.45 -8.42 -4.73
CA ILE A 66 -17.64 -8.58 -5.95
C ILE A 66 -18.56 -8.67 -7.17
N GLY A 67 -18.23 -7.95 -8.24
CA GLY A 67 -19.01 -7.88 -9.48
C GLY A 67 -20.10 -6.81 -9.48
N HIS A 68 -20.33 -6.14 -8.35
CA HIS A 68 -21.14 -4.92 -8.30
C HIS A 68 -20.22 -3.70 -8.38
N LYS A 69 -20.63 -2.65 -9.11
CA LYS A 69 -19.85 -1.43 -9.32
C LYS A 69 -19.86 -0.52 -8.08
N ASN A 70 -19.34 -1.02 -6.96
CA ASN A 70 -19.13 -0.25 -5.73
C ASN A 70 -17.62 -0.15 -5.50
N GLY A 71 -17.02 1.02 -5.76
CA GLY A 71 -15.57 1.21 -5.69
C GLY A 71 -14.99 1.96 -6.90
N ILE A 72 -13.81 1.58 -7.36
CA ILE A 72 -13.06 2.32 -8.39
C ILE A 72 -12.63 1.36 -9.50
N THR A 73 -12.77 1.80 -10.75
CA THR A 73 -12.11 1.21 -11.90
C THR A 73 -10.88 2.05 -12.24
N PHE A 74 -9.70 1.44 -12.26
CA PHE A 74 -8.47 2.07 -12.76
C PHE A 74 -8.26 1.55 -14.18
N ARG A 75 -8.35 2.46 -15.16
CA ARG A 75 -8.24 2.09 -16.56
C ARG A 75 -6.80 1.73 -16.90
N ASN A 76 -6.65 0.71 -17.75
CA ASN A 76 -5.37 0.36 -18.37
C ASN A 76 -4.22 0.06 -17.40
N TRP A 77 -4.51 -0.22 -16.12
CA TRP A 77 -3.52 -0.54 -15.08
C TRP A 77 -2.46 -1.57 -15.49
N PHE A 78 -2.84 -2.55 -16.32
CA PHE A 78 -1.98 -3.63 -16.79
C PHE A 78 -1.56 -3.50 -18.25
N GLU A 79 -1.85 -2.36 -18.89
CA GLU A 79 -1.38 -2.07 -20.24
C GLU A 79 0.14 -1.90 -20.26
N LYS A 80 0.78 -2.41 -21.30
CA LYS A 80 2.23 -2.32 -21.45
C LYS A 80 2.57 -1.06 -22.21
N GLU A 81 3.11 -0.08 -21.50
CA GLU A 81 3.58 1.16 -22.09
C GLU A 81 5.09 1.19 -22.28
N SER A 82 5.53 2.05 -23.20
CA SER A 82 6.93 2.09 -23.67
C SER A 82 7.79 3.16 -22.98
N GLY A 83 7.22 3.96 -22.06
CA GLY A 83 7.89 5.12 -21.45
C GLY A 83 7.90 5.07 -19.93
N ASP A 84 8.95 5.64 -19.31
CA ASP A 84 9.20 5.56 -17.85
C ASP A 84 8.10 6.17 -16.97
N ILE A 85 7.30 7.08 -17.52
CA ILE A 85 6.23 7.80 -16.78
C ILE A 85 4.83 7.57 -17.37
N SER A 86 4.71 6.76 -18.43
CA SER A 86 3.41 6.43 -19.01
C SER A 86 3.09 5.03 -18.51
N ASN A 87 2.31 4.89 -17.45
CA ASN A 87 2.07 3.59 -16.83
C ASN A 87 0.61 3.34 -16.45
N HIS A 88 -0.26 4.37 -16.50
CA HIS A 88 -1.67 4.33 -16.09
C HIS A 88 -1.92 3.87 -14.65
N GLN A 89 -0.86 3.72 -13.85
CA GLN A 89 -0.92 3.15 -12.52
C GLN A 89 -1.00 4.25 -11.49
N ILE A 90 -1.55 3.90 -10.32
CA ILE A 90 -1.42 4.72 -9.13
C ILE A 90 -0.33 4.07 -8.28
N GLU A 91 0.80 4.75 -8.10
CA GLU A 91 1.96 4.17 -7.40
C GLU A 91 1.66 3.85 -5.94
N GLN A 92 0.77 4.61 -5.30
CA GLN A 92 0.45 4.46 -3.88
C GLN A 92 -1.05 4.52 -3.64
N ILE A 93 -1.64 3.36 -3.35
CA ILE A 93 -2.97 3.30 -2.75
C ILE A 93 -2.78 3.27 -1.24
N VAL A 94 -3.38 4.22 -0.52
CA VAL A 94 -3.22 4.40 0.92
C VAL A 94 -4.56 4.31 1.63
N ASP A 95 -4.66 3.43 2.63
CA ASP A 95 -5.88 3.28 3.42
C ASP A 95 -6.00 4.30 4.57
N LYS A 96 -7.13 4.27 5.29
CA LYS A 96 -7.35 5.15 6.46
C LYS A 96 -6.31 4.97 7.58
N GLY A 97 -5.64 3.81 7.62
CA GLY A 97 -4.59 3.48 8.59
C GLY A 97 -3.19 3.90 8.13
N GLY A 98 -3.05 4.48 6.94
CA GLY A 98 -1.76 4.89 6.37
C GLY A 98 -0.93 3.74 5.79
N ARG A 99 -1.49 2.53 5.66
CA ARG A 99 -0.82 1.41 4.99
C ARG A 99 -0.84 1.64 3.49
N VAL A 100 0.13 1.09 2.77
CA VAL A 100 0.32 1.34 1.33
C VAL A 100 0.30 0.04 0.53
N ILE A 101 -0.51 -0.01 -0.53
CA ILE A 101 -0.43 -1.02 -1.60
C ILE A 101 0.21 -0.36 -2.82
N THR A 102 1.17 -1.05 -3.42
CA THR A 102 1.86 -0.61 -4.65
C THR A 102 1.45 -1.47 -5.84
N PRO A 103 1.69 -1.02 -7.09
CA PRO A 103 1.43 -1.84 -8.27
C PRO A 103 2.14 -3.20 -8.25
N ASP A 104 3.38 -3.25 -7.75
CA ASP A 104 4.15 -4.50 -7.63
C ASP A 104 3.53 -5.46 -6.61
N SER A 105 3.16 -4.97 -5.42
CA SER A 105 2.57 -5.82 -4.39
C SER A 105 1.22 -6.40 -4.85
N LEU A 106 0.43 -5.56 -5.51
CA LEU A 106 -0.87 -5.95 -6.04
C LEU A 106 -0.74 -6.96 -7.18
N LYS A 107 0.20 -6.73 -8.10
CA LYS A 107 0.49 -7.65 -9.21
C LYS A 107 0.91 -9.03 -8.69
N LYS A 108 1.86 -9.10 -7.76
CA LYS A 108 2.31 -10.35 -7.14
C LYS A 108 1.18 -11.11 -6.47
N ALA A 109 0.32 -10.40 -5.74
CA ALA A 109 -0.82 -11.01 -5.07
C ALA A 109 -1.84 -11.59 -6.09
N LEU A 110 -2.15 -10.84 -7.15
CA LEU A 110 -3.07 -11.28 -8.22
C LEU A 110 -2.50 -12.48 -8.99
N GLU A 111 -1.20 -12.50 -9.28
CA GLU A 111 -0.52 -13.62 -9.95
C GLU A 111 -0.49 -14.87 -9.07
N TYR A 112 -0.28 -14.71 -7.76
CA TYR A 112 -0.33 -15.80 -6.81
C TYR A 112 -1.71 -16.46 -6.77
N GLN A 113 -2.80 -15.68 -6.74
CA GLN A 113 -4.15 -16.27 -6.74
C GLN A 113 -4.44 -17.05 -8.03
N GLN A 114 -4.08 -16.48 -9.19
CA GLN A 114 -4.26 -17.14 -10.50
C GLN A 114 -3.47 -18.44 -10.61
N SER A 115 -2.19 -18.44 -10.20
CA SER A 115 -1.31 -19.60 -10.33
C SER A 115 -1.69 -20.77 -9.43
N ASN A 116 -2.50 -20.52 -8.39
CA ASN A 116 -2.92 -21.53 -7.42
C ASN A 116 -4.41 -21.92 -7.58
N ASN A 117 -5.04 -21.59 -8.72
CA ASN A 117 -6.47 -21.82 -8.96
C ASN A 117 -7.37 -21.28 -7.84
N LYS A 118 -7.00 -20.16 -7.22
CA LYS A 118 -7.77 -19.50 -6.16
C LYS A 118 -8.74 -18.48 -6.76
N ALA A 119 -9.43 -17.74 -5.89
CA ALA A 119 -10.38 -16.71 -6.27
C ALA A 119 -9.75 -15.69 -7.25
N SER A 120 -10.53 -15.18 -8.21
CA SER A 120 -10.05 -14.21 -9.20
C SER A 120 -9.84 -12.79 -8.64
N TYR A 121 -9.88 -12.64 -7.31
CA TYR A 121 -9.73 -11.37 -6.61
C TYR A 121 -8.79 -11.53 -5.41
N VAL A 122 -8.26 -10.41 -4.93
CA VAL A 122 -7.33 -10.31 -3.81
C VAL A 122 -7.86 -9.29 -2.81
N TYR A 123 -7.95 -9.63 -1.52
CA TYR A 123 -8.29 -8.63 -0.49
C TYR A 123 -7.14 -7.64 -0.31
N GLY A 124 -7.45 -6.39 0.06
CA GLY A 124 -6.40 -5.37 0.25
C GLY A 124 -5.32 -5.80 1.27
N ASN A 125 -5.71 -6.46 2.36
CA ASN A 125 -4.77 -7.00 3.34
C ASN A 125 -3.82 -8.07 2.75
N ASP A 126 -4.30 -8.87 1.81
CA ASP A 126 -3.46 -9.87 1.16
C ASP A 126 -2.47 -9.18 0.20
N ALA A 127 -2.91 -8.16 -0.54
CA ALA A 127 -2.04 -7.37 -1.40
C ALA A 127 -0.93 -6.62 -0.64
N LEU A 128 -1.17 -6.24 0.61
CA LEU A 128 -0.15 -5.66 1.50
C LEU A 128 0.99 -6.63 1.81
N ALA A 129 0.68 -7.92 1.97
CA ALA A 129 1.65 -8.94 2.36
C ALA A 129 2.73 -9.21 1.30
N TYR A 130 2.49 -8.77 0.06
CA TYR A 130 3.43 -8.89 -1.06
C TYR A 130 4.24 -7.61 -1.31
N GLY A 131 4.11 -6.59 -0.46
CA GLY A 131 4.86 -5.34 -0.59
C GLY A 131 6.32 -5.44 -0.14
N SER A 132 7.13 -4.52 -0.65
CA SER A 132 8.52 -4.27 -0.22
C SER A 132 8.59 -3.87 1.27
N GLN A 133 9.80 -3.88 1.85
CA GLN A 133 10.12 -3.42 3.21
C GLN A 133 9.47 -2.06 3.57
N ASP A 134 9.18 -1.24 2.56
CA ASP A 134 8.51 0.06 2.64
C ASP A 134 7.13 0.02 3.32
N ASN A 135 6.45 -1.13 3.31
CA ASN A 135 5.19 -1.34 4.03
C ASN A 135 5.36 -1.38 5.56
N LEU A 136 6.61 -1.44 6.06
CA LEU A 136 6.92 -1.29 7.49
C LEU A 136 7.06 0.17 7.92
N ASN A 137 7.10 1.15 7.00
CA ASN A 137 7.29 2.57 7.33
C ASN A 137 6.25 3.13 8.33
N PRO A 138 4.94 2.80 8.23
CA PRO A 138 3.97 3.20 9.25
C PRO A 138 4.28 2.59 10.62
N LEU A 139 4.72 1.33 10.65
CA LEU A 139 5.09 0.64 11.89
C LEU A 139 6.36 1.22 12.50
N ILE A 140 7.35 1.58 11.67
CA ILE A 140 8.58 2.27 12.06
C ILE A 140 8.25 3.63 12.66
N ASN A 141 7.30 4.37 12.06
CA ASN A 141 6.86 5.66 12.58
C ASN A 141 6.15 5.53 13.95
N GLU A 142 5.26 4.55 14.12
CA GLU A 142 4.61 4.29 15.41
C GLU A 142 5.60 3.83 16.48
N ILE A 143 6.55 2.94 16.14
CA ILE A 143 7.63 2.54 17.04
C ILE A 143 8.50 3.74 17.42
N SER A 144 8.83 4.62 16.47
CA SER A 144 9.63 5.83 16.73
C SER A 144 8.91 6.81 17.65
N LYS A 145 7.59 6.97 17.52
CA LYS A 145 6.76 7.76 18.43
C LYS A 145 6.75 7.15 19.83
N ILE A 146 6.58 5.83 19.95
CA ILE A 146 6.61 5.13 21.24
C ILE A 146 7.97 5.32 21.93
N ILE A 147 9.08 5.15 21.20
CA ILE A 147 10.44 5.35 21.73
C ILE A 147 10.64 6.80 22.21
N SER A 148 10.16 7.78 21.43
CA SER A 148 10.27 9.20 21.77
C SER A 148 9.40 9.58 22.97
N ALA A 149 8.20 8.98 23.10
CA ALA A 149 7.29 9.20 24.22
C ALA A 149 7.72 8.47 25.51
N ALA A 150 8.44 7.35 25.37
CA ALA A 150 8.93 6.55 26.49
C ALA A 150 10.06 7.22 27.29
N GLY A 151 10.73 8.24 26.72
CA GLY A 151 11.85 8.92 27.35
C GLY A 151 13.10 8.04 27.49
N ASN A 152 14.18 8.62 28.04
CA ASN A 152 15.46 7.94 28.25
C ASN A 152 15.29 6.80 29.27
N PHE A 153 15.08 5.57 28.82
CA PHE A 153 15.30 4.41 29.67
C PHE A 153 16.80 4.31 29.93
N ASP A 154 17.21 4.46 31.18
CA ASP A 154 18.58 4.14 31.63
C ASP A 154 18.77 2.61 31.54
N VAL A 155 19.03 2.13 30.32
CA VAL A 155 19.33 0.72 30.08
C VAL A 155 20.83 0.55 30.29
N LYS A 156 21.22 -0.20 31.33
CA LYS A 156 22.63 -0.54 31.63
C LYS A 156 23.36 -1.30 30.50
N GLU A 157 22.64 -1.68 29.45
CA GLU A 157 23.16 -2.22 28.19
C GLU A 157 22.56 -1.46 27.00
N GLU A 158 23.41 -0.81 26.20
CA GLU A 158 23.02 -0.33 24.88
C GLU A 158 22.69 -1.53 23.98
N ARG A 159 21.40 -1.74 23.69
CA ARG A 159 20.97 -2.62 22.60
C ARG A 159 20.43 -1.76 21.48
N SER A 160 20.98 -1.92 20.28
CA SER A 160 20.46 -1.21 19.10
C SER A 160 18.97 -1.51 18.93
N ALA A 161 18.17 -0.52 18.51
CA ALA A 161 16.73 -0.71 18.27
C ALA A 161 16.46 -1.87 17.27
N ALA A 162 17.39 -2.14 16.36
CA ALA A 162 17.36 -3.29 15.45
C ALA A 162 17.37 -4.65 16.18
N SER A 163 17.94 -4.72 17.39
CA SER A 163 18.03 -5.95 18.19
C SER A 163 16.71 -6.33 18.86
N LEU A 164 15.74 -5.41 18.96
CA LEU A 164 14.40 -5.67 19.50
C LEU A 164 13.45 -6.29 18.46
N LEU A 165 13.86 -6.30 17.18
CA LEU A 165 13.09 -6.85 16.06
C LEU A 165 13.42 -8.33 15.80
N GLN A 166 13.79 -9.12 16.82
CA GLN A 166 13.86 -10.59 16.66
C GLN A 166 12.45 -11.14 16.40
N LEU A 167 12.02 -11.11 15.14
CA LEU A 167 10.89 -11.90 14.68
C LEU A 167 11.29 -13.37 14.75
N SER A 168 10.66 -14.10 15.67
CA SER A 168 10.72 -15.55 15.68
C SER A 168 10.01 -16.10 14.43
N GLY A 169 10.78 -16.45 13.40
CA GLY A 169 10.28 -17.26 12.29
C GLY A 169 10.89 -16.91 10.93
N ASN A 170 11.85 -17.73 10.50
CA ASN A 170 12.26 -17.94 9.10
C ASN A 170 12.44 -16.70 8.20
N ALA A 171 13.38 -15.83 8.52
CA ALA A 171 13.98 -14.93 7.54
C ALA A 171 15.50 -14.98 7.67
N SER A 172 16.13 -15.93 6.98
CA SER A 172 17.56 -16.23 7.07
C SER A 172 18.48 -15.31 6.25
N ASP A 173 18.01 -14.17 5.73
CA ASP A 173 18.79 -13.37 4.77
C ASP A 173 18.65 -11.84 4.90
N PHE A 174 18.64 -11.29 6.12
CA PHE A 174 18.77 -9.84 6.30
C PHE A 174 20.13 -9.47 6.93
N SER A 175 21.01 -8.94 6.08
CA SER A 175 22.24 -8.26 6.50
C SER A 175 21.87 -6.88 7.06
N TYR A 176 22.01 -6.71 8.38
CA TYR A 176 21.75 -5.43 9.05
C TYR A 176 22.93 -4.47 8.83
N GLY A 177 22.71 -3.44 8.00
CA GLY A 177 23.57 -2.26 8.00
C GLY A 177 23.47 -1.57 9.37
N ARG A 178 24.60 -1.44 10.08
CA ARG A 178 24.66 -0.74 11.37
C ARG A 178 24.31 0.73 11.17
N ASN A 179 23.12 1.16 11.57
CA ASN A 179 22.90 2.58 11.88
C ASN A 179 23.45 2.84 13.28
N SER A 180 24.76 3.11 13.37
CA SER A 180 25.36 3.66 14.58
C SER A 180 25.07 5.16 14.65
N ILE A 181 24.40 5.60 15.71
CA ILE A 181 24.27 7.03 16.04
C ILE A 181 25.54 7.43 16.80
N THR A 182 26.40 8.24 16.18
CA THR A 182 27.56 8.82 16.87
C THR A 182 27.12 10.09 17.60
N LEU A 183 27.19 10.09 18.93
CA LEU A 183 27.01 11.28 19.77
C LEU A 183 28.32 12.07 19.85
N THR A 184 28.35 13.31 19.37
CA THR A 184 29.36 14.29 19.76
C THR A 184 28.81 15.13 20.91
N ALA A 185 29.32 14.91 22.12
CA ALA A 185 29.09 15.79 23.26
C ALA A 185 29.98 17.03 23.12
N SER A 186 29.38 18.22 23.02
CA SER A 186 30.06 19.48 23.28
C SER A 186 29.87 19.84 24.75
N ALA A 187 31.00 19.99 25.47
CA ALA A 187 31.07 20.42 26.87
C ALA A 187 30.64 21.88 27.06
#